data_AF-A0A2S7EH77-F1
#
_entry.id   AF-A0A2S7EH77-F1
#
_cell.length_a   1.000
_cell.length_b   1.000
_cell.length_c   1.000
_cell.angle_alpha   90.00
_cell.angle_beta   90.00
_cell.angle_gamma   90.00
#
_symmetry.space_group_name_H-M   'P 1'
#
loop_
_entity.id
_entity.type
_entity.pdbx_description
1 polymer ?
#
loop_
_entity_poly.entity_id
_entity_poly.type
_entity_poly.pdbx_seq_one_letter_code
_entity_poly.pdbx_strand_id
1 'polypeptide(L)'
;MRYLESIERWSERGAVWRSRYRRPEGATNMLAAKAVSLNAAYQQSRSAFHRWLLAQVDRDDMVSDLAVDVRADKSFPVSGSSRQEIESYLARHGNHVLEALERALLEFSSAHGER
;
A
#
# COMPACT_ATOMS: atom_id res chain seq x y z
N MET A 1 36.37 12.38 -23.58
CA MET A 1 35.85 11.37 -22.62
C MET A 1 34.34 11.54 -22.53
N ARG A 2 33.55 10.73 -23.25
CA ARG A 2 32.10 10.95 -23.49
C ARG A 2 31.19 10.76 -22.27
N TYR A 3 31.67 10.14 -21.20
CA TYR A 3 30.87 9.83 -20.01
C TYR A 3 30.67 11.05 -19.10
N LEU A 4 31.73 11.81 -18.83
CA LEU A 4 31.66 12.99 -17.96
C LEU A 4 30.83 14.13 -18.60
N GLU A 5 30.99 14.35 -19.90
CA GLU A 5 30.16 15.29 -20.69
C GLU A 5 28.67 14.89 -20.67
N SER A 6 28.35 13.59 -20.62
CA SER A 6 26.98 13.12 -20.52
C SER A 6 26.37 13.46 -19.15
N ILE A 7 27.13 13.26 -18.06
CA ILE A 7 26.69 13.60 -16.70
C ILE A 7 26.45 15.10 -16.56
N GLU A 8 27.39 15.94 -17.01
CA GLU A 8 27.22 17.40 -17.01
C GLU A 8 25.97 17.81 -17.78
N ARG A 9 25.79 17.30 -18.99
CA ARG A 9 24.61 17.60 -19.83
C ARG A 9 23.29 17.11 -19.24
N TRP A 10 23.29 16.05 -18.43
CA TRP A 10 22.11 15.62 -17.68
C TRP A 10 21.82 16.54 -16.50
N SER A 11 22.84 17.01 -15.79
CA SER A 11 22.71 17.95 -14.68
C SER A 11 22.17 19.32 -15.12
N GLU A 12 22.68 19.84 -16.24
CA GLU A 12 22.25 21.12 -16.85
C GLU A 12 20.81 21.05 -17.36
N ARG A 13 20.44 19.96 -18.05
CA ARG A 13 19.05 19.72 -18.49
C ARG A 13 18.10 19.65 -17.29
N GLY A 14 18.52 19.01 -16.20
CA GLY A 14 17.74 18.95 -14.97
C GLY A 14 17.46 20.34 -14.37
N ALA A 15 18.40 21.28 -14.46
CA ALA A 15 18.20 22.65 -13.97
C ALA A 15 17.21 23.44 -14.84
N VAL A 16 17.36 23.35 -16.18
CA VAL A 16 16.48 24.04 -17.13
C VAL A 16 15.05 23.50 -17.09
N TRP A 17 14.88 22.17 -17.03
CA TRP A 17 13.57 21.53 -16.92
C TRP A 17 12.86 21.87 -15.61
N ARG A 18 13.59 21.84 -14.48
CA ARG A 18 13.03 22.21 -13.16
C ARG A 18 12.63 23.68 -13.09
N SER A 19 13.31 24.56 -13.83
CA SER A 19 12.96 25.98 -13.90
C SER A 19 11.74 26.25 -14.79
N ARG A 20 11.62 25.60 -15.95
CA ARG A 20 10.54 25.89 -16.92
C ARG A 20 9.22 25.17 -16.66
N TYR A 21 9.26 23.98 -16.07
CA TYR A 21 8.07 23.13 -15.90
C TYR A 21 7.68 22.95 -14.43
N ARG A 22 8.10 23.87 -13.55
CA ARG A 22 7.67 23.86 -12.15
C ARG A 22 6.20 24.21 -12.07
N ARG A 23 5.43 23.43 -11.31
CA ARG A 23 4.09 23.82 -10.89
C ARG A 23 4.19 25.16 -10.13
N PRO A 24 3.48 26.22 -10.55
CA PRO A 24 3.45 27.48 -9.81
C PRO A 24 2.98 27.25 -8.37
N GLU A 25 3.56 27.97 -7.40
CA GLU A 25 3.29 27.75 -5.96
C GLU A 25 1.80 27.90 -5.60
N GLY A 26 1.07 28.79 -6.29
CA GLY A 26 -0.37 29.02 -6.09
C GLY A 26 -1.30 28.23 -7.03
N ALA A 27 -0.78 27.31 -7.85
CA ALA A 27 -1.62 26.58 -8.80
C ALA A 27 -2.58 25.64 -8.04
N THR A 28 -3.89 25.88 -8.14
CA THR A 28 -4.93 25.05 -7.49
C THR A 28 -4.86 23.59 -7.94
N ASN A 29 -4.80 22.66 -7.00
CA ASN A 29 -4.87 21.23 -7.31
C ASN A 29 -6.33 20.83 -7.58
N MET A 30 -6.71 20.77 -8.86
CA MET A 30 -8.06 20.35 -9.27
C MET A 30 -8.43 18.92 -8.82
N LEU A 31 -7.44 18.08 -8.51
CA LEU A 31 -7.64 16.70 -8.07
C LEU A 31 -7.63 16.55 -6.55
N ALA A 32 -7.30 17.59 -5.77
CA ALA A 32 -7.15 17.49 -4.32
C ALA A 32 -8.44 17.01 -3.65
N ALA A 33 -9.58 17.63 -3.99
CA ALA A 33 -10.86 17.24 -3.42
C ALA A 33 -11.22 15.78 -3.74
N LYS A 34 -10.98 15.35 -4.98
CA LYS A 34 -11.21 13.96 -5.41
C LYS A 34 -10.26 12.98 -4.71
N ALA A 35 -9.00 13.34 -4.53
CA ALA A 35 -8.03 12.52 -3.82
C ALA A 35 -8.42 12.33 -2.34
N VAL A 36 -8.88 13.41 -1.69
CA VAL A 36 -9.39 13.36 -0.30
C VAL A 36 -10.63 12.48 -0.20
N SER A 37 -11.61 12.63 -1.11
CA SER A 37 -12.83 11.84 -1.06
C SER A 37 -12.58 10.35 -1.34
N LEU A 38 -11.71 10.03 -2.30
CA LEU A 38 -11.29 8.65 -2.57
C LEU A 38 -10.54 8.03 -1.40
N ASN A 39 -9.66 8.79 -0.73
CA ASN A 39 -8.98 8.31 0.46
C ASN A 39 -9.97 8.06 1.60
N ALA A 40 -10.91 8.97 1.84
CA ALA A 40 -11.94 8.80 2.86
C ALA A 40 -12.80 7.55 2.59
N ALA A 41 -13.24 7.35 1.35
CA ALA A 41 -13.99 6.15 0.95
C ALA A 41 -13.17 4.86 1.14
N TYR A 42 -11.87 4.89 0.79
CA TYR A 42 -10.96 3.78 1.05
C TYR A 42 -10.83 3.50 2.54
N GLN A 43 -10.59 4.49 3.41
CA GLN A 43 -10.47 4.26 4.85
C GLN A 43 -11.77 3.73 5.47
N GLN A 44 -12.93 4.19 5.00
CA GLN A 44 -14.24 3.72 5.44
C GLN A 44 -14.50 2.26 5.05
N SER A 45 -14.01 1.83 3.88
CA SER A 45 -14.24 0.47 3.41
C SER A 45 -13.40 -0.58 4.17
N ARG A 46 -12.27 -0.18 4.77
CA ARG A 46 -11.36 -1.10 5.48
C ARG A 46 -12.07 -1.84 6.61
N SER A 47 -12.08 -3.17 6.51
CA SER A 47 -12.53 -4.05 7.59
C SER A 47 -11.65 -3.92 8.84
N ALA A 48 -12.18 -4.35 10.00
CA ALA A 48 -11.42 -4.39 11.25
C ALA A 48 -10.17 -5.27 11.13
N PHE A 49 -10.30 -6.44 10.49
CA PHE A 49 -9.17 -7.33 10.20
C PHE A 49 -8.11 -6.65 9.34
N HIS A 50 -8.50 -5.98 8.25
CA HIS A 50 -7.53 -5.29 7.38
C HIS A 50 -6.79 -4.15 8.12
N ARG A 51 -7.47 -3.41 9.01
CA ARG A 51 -6.79 -2.41 9.85
C ARG A 51 -5.82 -3.05 10.83
N TRP A 52 -6.24 -4.12 11.48
CA TRP A 52 -5.39 -4.87 12.41
C TRP A 52 -4.16 -5.47 11.72
N LEU A 53 -4.33 -6.07 10.54
CA LEU A 53 -3.25 -6.68 9.76
C LEU A 53 -2.19 -5.65 9.39
N LEU A 54 -2.58 -4.47 8.90
CA LEU A 54 -1.61 -3.41 8.57
C LEU A 54 -0.86 -2.84 9.79
N ALA A 55 -1.33 -3.09 11.01
CA ALA A 55 -0.60 -2.74 12.22
C ALA A 55 0.50 -3.76 12.60
N GLN A 56 0.54 -4.91 11.93
CA GLN A 56 1.50 -5.99 12.21
C GLN A 56 2.82 -5.87 11.44
N VAL A 57 3.03 -4.77 10.68
CA VAL A 57 4.16 -4.60 9.74
C VAL A 57 5.54 -4.53 10.38
N ASP A 58 5.64 -4.23 11.68
CA ASP A 58 6.91 -4.06 12.40
C ASP A 58 7.32 -5.32 13.20
N ARG A 59 6.73 -6.47 12.89
CA ARG A 59 7.08 -7.78 13.46
C ARG A 59 8.15 -8.49 12.60
N ASP A 60 8.66 -9.60 13.10
CA ASP A 60 9.64 -10.46 12.40
C ASP A 60 9.09 -11.89 12.30
N ASP A 61 7.91 -12.02 11.71
CA ASP A 61 7.22 -13.29 11.44
C ASP A 61 6.45 -13.28 10.10
N MET A 62 5.87 -14.42 9.74
CA MET A 62 5.09 -14.56 8.50
C MET A 62 3.87 -13.62 8.43
N VAL A 63 3.35 -13.15 9.58
CA VAL A 63 2.22 -12.22 9.62
C VAL A 63 2.69 -10.81 9.24
N SER A 64 3.88 -10.38 9.68
CA SER A 64 4.49 -9.15 9.18
C SER A 64 4.78 -9.20 7.68
N ASP A 65 5.29 -10.32 7.17
CA ASP A 65 5.56 -10.48 5.74
C ASP A 65 4.27 -10.29 4.92
N LEU A 66 3.20 -10.98 5.32
CA LEU A 66 1.88 -10.81 4.73
C LEU A 66 1.37 -9.36 4.86
N ALA A 67 1.56 -8.71 6.00
CA ALA A 67 1.14 -7.33 6.21
C ALA A 67 1.89 -6.35 5.30
N VAL A 68 3.18 -6.58 5.06
CA VAL A 68 4.00 -5.79 4.14
C VAL A 68 3.51 -5.96 2.69
N ASP A 69 3.26 -7.20 2.28
CA ASP A 69 2.74 -7.51 0.94
C ASP A 69 1.36 -6.89 0.71
N VAL A 70 0.44 -7.05 1.65
CA VAL A 70 -0.90 -6.44 1.58
C VAL A 70 -0.84 -4.90 1.60
N ARG A 71 0.11 -4.31 2.35
CA ARG A 71 0.33 -2.85 2.34
C ARG A 71 0.81 -2.35 0.97
N ALA A 72 1.61 -3.14 0.27
CA ALA A 72 2.11 -2.81 -1.06
C ALA A 72 1.06 -3.05 -2.17
N ASP A 73 0.17 -4.03 -1.97
CA ASP A 73 -0.84 -4.44 -2.94
C ASP A 73 -2.09 -3.53 -2.93
N LYS A 74 -2.21 -2.70 -3.97
CA LYS A 74 -3.35 -1.80 -4.17
C LYS A 74 -4.61 -2.51 -4.65
N SER A 75 -4.49 -3.76 -5.11
CA SER A 75 -5.59 -4.58 -5.61
C SER A 75 -6.15 -5.51 -4.54
N PHE A 76 -5.53 -5.56 -3.36
CA PHE A 76 -6.01 -6.37 -2.26
C PHE A 76 -7.46 -6.02 -1.88
N PRO A 77 -8.34 -7.01 -1.67
CA PRO A 77 -9.74 -6.78 -1.33
C PRO A 77 -9.86 -6.24 0.11
N VAL A 78 -9.98 -4.92 0.25
CA VAL A 78 -10.03 -4.22 1.55
C VAL A 78 -11.44 -4.06 2.13
N SER A 79 -12.48 -4.17 1.29
CA SER A 79 -13.85 -3.78 1.61
C SER A 79 -14.72 -4.98 1.95
N GLY A 80 -15.15 -5.11 3.21
CA GLY A 80 -16.21 -6.05 3.60
C GLY A 80 -15.99 -7.51 3.20
N SER A 81 -14.76 -7.89 2.87
CA SER A 81 -14.50 -9.17 2.23
C SER A 81 -14.68 -10.30 3.21
N SER A 82 -15.52 -11.25 2.81
CA SER A 82 -15.64 -12.51 3.53
C SER A 82 -14.28 -13.21 3.52
N ARG A 83 -13.99 -13.97 4.58
CA ARG A 83 -12.76 -14.78 4.68
C ARG A 83 -12.46 -15.54 3.37
N GLN A 84 -13.51 -16.08 2.75
CA GLN A 84 -13.43 -16.85 1.51
C GLN A 84 -12.95 -16.04 0.30
N GLU A 85 -13.29 -14.76 0.21
CA GLU A 85 -12.81 -13.88 -0.86
C GLU A 85 -11.31 -13.59 -0.72
N ILE A 86 -10.86 -13.33 0.51
CA ILE A 86 -9.44 -13.10 0.81
C ILE A 86 -8.62 -14.37 0.53
N GLU A 87 -9.11 -15.53 0.98
CA GLU A 87 -8.50 -16.83 0.68
C GLU A 87 -8.42 -17.09 -0.82
N SER A 88 -9.52 -16.86 -1.57
CA SER A 88 -9.56 -17.05 -3.02
C SER A 88 -8.59 -16.12 -3.76
N TYR A 89 -8.44 -14.89 -3.28
CA TYR A 89 -7.47 -13.93 -3.81
C TYR A 89 -6.04 -14.42 -3.58
N LEU A 90 -5.71 -14.78 -2.34
CA LEU A 90 -4.36 -15.16 -1.93
C LEU A 90 -3.95 -16.55 -2.41
N ALA A 91 -4.89 -17.45 -2.71
CA ALA A 91 -4.61 -18.79 -3.22
C ALA A 91 -3.78 -18.77 -4.52
N ARG A 92 -3.83 -17.68 -5.28
CA ARG A 92 -3.05 -17.50 -6.53
C ARG A 92 -1.56 -17.22 -6.28
N HIS A 93 -1.20 -16.87 -5.05
CA HIS A 93 0.16 -16.45 -4.65
C HIS A 93 0.94 -17.56 -3.93
N GLY A 94 0.28 -18.68 -3.59
CA GLY A 94 0.91 -19.89 -3.06
C GLY A 94 0.49 -20.24 -1.62
N ASN A 95 0.83 -21.45 -1.19
CA ASN A 95 0.36 -22.01 0.09
C ASN A 95 0.91 -21.27 1.32
N HIS A 96 2.15 -20.79 1.27
CA HIS A 96 2.77 -20.03 2.37
C HIS A 96 2.00 -18.75 2.73
N VAL A 97 1.39 -18.11 1.73
CA VAL A 97 0.55 -16.90 1.92
C VAL A 97 -0.76 -17.27 2.61
N LEU A 98 -1.33 -18.45 2.30
CA LEU A 98 -2.52 -18.97 2.96
C LEU A 98 -2.24 -19.37 4.41
N GLU A 99 -1.07 -19.96 4.69
CA GLU A 99 -0.63 -20.27 6.05
C GLU A 99 -0.47 -18.99 6.90
N ALA A 100 0.16 -17.96 6.33
CA ALA A 100 0.28 -16.65 6.96
C ALA A 100 -1.10 -16.01 7.23
N LEU A 101 -2.04 -16.14 6.28
CA LEU A 101 -3.41 -15.66 6.42
C LEU A 101 -4.15 -16.38 7.55
N GLU A 102 -4.06 -17.71 7.59
CA GLU A 102 -4.70 -18.51 8.64
C GLU A 102 -4.15 -18.13 10.02
N ARG A 103 -2.83 -17.99 10.13
CA ARG A 103 -2.17 -17.53 11.36
C ARG A 103 -2.65 -16.15 11.78
N ALA A 104 -2.72 -15.21 10.83
CA ALA A 104 -3.21 -13.85 11.05
C ALA A 104 -4.68 -13.82 11.52
N LEU A 105 -5.55 -14.62 10.90
CA LEU A 105 -6.97 -14.72 11.29
C LEU A 105 -7.14 -15.32 12.69
N LEU A 106 -6.33 -16.32 13.04
CA LEU A 106 -6.34 -16.93 14.36
C LEU A 106 -5.93 -15.91 15.42
N GLU A 107 -4.81 -15.20 15.22
CA GLU A 107 -4.36 -14.14 16.13
C GLU A 107 -5.38 -13.00 16.24
N PHE A 108 -5.98 -12.59 15.12
CA PHE A 108 -7.03 -11.57 15.12
C PHE A 108 -8.24 -11.99 15.96
N SER A 109 -8.72 -13.23 15.78
CA SER A 109 -9.86 -13.75 16.53
C SER A 109 -9.56 -13.93 18.02
N SER A 110 -8.36 -14.38 18.40
CA SER A 110 -7.94 -14.44 19.80
C SER A 110 -7.88 -13.03 20.44
N ALA A 111 -7.36 -12.04 19.72
CA ALA A 111 -7.28 -10.66 20.22
C ALA A 111 -8.65 -9.95 20.33
N HIS A 112 -9.67 -10.43 19.61
CA HIS A 112 -11.01 -9.81 19.57
C HIS A 112 -12.14 -10.68 20.16
N GLY A 113 -11.83 -11.92 20.56
CA GLY A 113 -12.77 -12.89 21.12
C GLY A 113 -12.81 -12.93 22.66
N GLU A 114 -11.89 -12.25 23.36
CA GLU A 114 -11.95 -12.08 24.83
C GLU A 114 -12.75 -10.83 25.25
N ARG A 115 -13.98 -10.67 24.73
CA ARG A 115 -14.93 -9.67 25.21
C ARG A 115 -16.28 -10.27 25.53
#